data_AF-W3A3G3-F1
#
_entry.id   AF-W3A3G3-F1
#
_cell.length_a   1.000
_cell.length_b   1.000
_cell.length_c   1.000
_cell.angle_alpha   90.00
_cell.angle_beta   90.00
_cell.angle_gamma   90.00
#
_symmetry.space_group_name_H-M   'P 1'
#
loop_
_entity.id
_entity.type
_entity.pdbx_description
1 polymer ?
#
loop_
_entity_poly.entity_id
_entity_poly.type
_entity_poly.pdbx_seq_one_letter_code
_entity_poly.pdbx_strand_id
1 'polypeptide(L)'
;MVADPVVSVDESHVLYDTFATFTEDTTVHNYTSVNGTAYYSSNDLNNSTAPATIECLDPELDHLPPINTIVDAINLAIPISRGPGGVVCSSENLFKVVVNDIDFALCASGLSEFTMYGSDMDITVEYVETRLSISSPMVMNDELPGCVNSMSPSIVTSTGKSVLTGKHVSTGGSRRLKAEFDFTWGDDSTCSCKSTPRPCIFIHGMGVPRELPENQDSLSYWGNITGHTPCCTTVKYAVLDTINNTWTNNTQQYKVCDRALAVSKTSKDTVISDTIIVSHSMGNLMLAGAIASGKCSLDSSTTWVGIAAPMKGSKASDFIQESCAGKTNFILEKMANDNGRCPPTTALKSMPFEGENYSTPAINKAFAAAQKAFQSNVSALMCSSSFWGLRSSDQTTLWALGMLGQHHSWKNDGMVEFQSCSVGFPESKFGRTWKDRFYRTKLNHYDMQFKHGDGWFSKAKMPVKWLECLL
;
A
#
# COMPACT_ATOMS: atom_id res chain seq x y z
N MET A 1 0.07 16.62 -16.45
CA MET A 1 0.18 17.38 -15.18
C MET A 1 0.98 18.64 -15.46
N VAL A 2 0.68 19.74 -14.80
CA VAL A 2 1.40 21.02 -14.92
C VAL A 2 1.81 21.51 -13.55
N ALA A 3 2.90 22.29 -13.47
CA ALA A 3 3.40 22.87 -12.25
C ALA A 3 3.89 24.30 -12.48
N ASP A 4 3.54 25.24 -11.61
CA ASP A 4 3.94 26.65 -11.66
C ASP A 4 4.79 27.01 -10.43
N PRO A 5 6.00 27.57 -10.61
CA PRO A 5 6.89 27.90 -9.50
C PRO A 5 6.51 29.22 -8.82
N VAL A 6 6.22 29.12 -7.52
CA VAL A 6 6.15 30.22 -6.57
C VAL A 6 7.53 30.40 -5.94
N VAL A 7 8.27 31.40 -6.42
CA VAL A 7 9.66 31.67 -6.03
C VAL A 7 9.72 32.79 -5.01
N SER A 8 10.57 32.66 -3.99
CA SER A 8 10.81 33.73 -3.02
C SER A 8 11.46 34.96 -3.68
N VAL A 9 11.33 36.13 -3.05
CA VAL A 9 11.84 37.41 -3.59
C VAL A 9 13.35 37.37 -3.85
N ASP A 10 14.09 36.65 -3.03
CA ASP A 10 15.55 36.48 -3.11
C ASP A 10 15.97 35.26 -3.96
N GLU A 11 15.01 34.58 -4.60
CA GLU A 11 15.21 33.36 -5.40
C GLU A 11 15.86 32.19 -4.64
N SER A 12 15.87 32.22 -3.31
CA SER A 12 16.49 31.19 -2.48
C SER A 12 15.59 30.01 -2.18
N HIS A 13 14.26 30.18 -2.30
CA HIS A 13 13.27 29.14 -2.06
C HIS A 13 12.28 29.05 -3.22
N VAL A 14 11.77 27.84 -3.46
CA VAL A 14 10.70 27.59 -4.43
C VAL A 14 9.68 26.63 -3.86
N LEU A 15 8.41 26.89 -4.14
CA LEU A 15 7.31 25.96 -3.96
C LEU A 15 6.55 25.89 -5.28
N TYR A 16 6.21 24.69 -5.73
CA TYR A 16 5.42 24.52 -6.95
C TYR A 16 3.96 24.33 -6.61
N ASP A 17 3.12 25.18 -7.19
CA ASP A 17 1.69 24.91 -7.32
C ASP A 17 1.51 23.91 -8.46
N THR A 18 0.61 22.95 -8.30
CA THR A 18 0.47 21.84 -9.25
C THR A 18 -0.97 21.58 -9.62
N PHE A 19 -1.20 21.19 -10.86
CA PHE A 19 -2.51 20.76 -11.34
C PHE A 19 -2.40 19.51 -12.20
N ALA A 20 -3.22 18.51 -11.89
CA ALA A 20 -3.42 17.33 -12.74
C ALA A 20 -4.91 17.07 -12.92
N THR A 21 -5.30 16.67 -14.11
CA THR A 21 -6.66 16.26 -14.43
C THR A 21 -6.62 14.95 -15.21
N PHE A 22 -7.56 14.07 -14.94
CA PHE A 22 -7.81 12.88 -15.75
C PHE A 22 -9.30 12.53 -15.70
N THR A 23 -9.75 11.80 -16.71
CA THR A 23 -11.12 11.35 -16.83
C THR A 23 -11.15 9.83 -16.71
N GLU A 24 -11.94 9.33 -15.77
CA GLU A 24 -12.21 7.91 -15.58
C GLU A 24 -13.70 7.68 -15.80
N ASP A 25 -14.04 6.85 -16.78
CA ASP A 25 -15.40 6.68 -17.30
C ASP A 25 -16.08 8.04 -17.64
N THR A 26 -16.99 8.49 -16.78
CA THR A 26 -17.70 9.76 -16.93
C THR A 26 -17.33 10.79 -15.86
N THR A 27 -16.38 10.47 -14.98
CA THR A 27 -15.95 11.35 -13.90
C THR A 27 -14.63 12.02 -14.24
N VAL A 28 -14.60 13.35 -14.18
CA VAL A 28 -13.37 14.15 -14.24
C VAL A 28 -12.85 14.31 -12.83
N HIS A 29 -11.57 14.00 -12.65
CA HIS A 29 -10.86 14.09 -11.40
C HIS A 29 -9.75 15.12 -11.52
N ASN A 30 -9.75 16.09 -10.62
CA ASN A 30 -8.77 17.17 -10.57
C ASN A 30 -8.00 17.12 -9.25
N TYR A 31 -6.70 17.34 -9.36
CA TYR A 31 -5.77 17.39 -8.24
C TYR A 31 -5.09 18.73 -8.31
N THR A 32 -5.24 19.51 -7.26
CA THR A 32 -4.72 20.86 -7.19
C THR A 32 -3.90 20.98 -5.92
N SER A 33 -2.64 21.38 -6.05
CA SER A 33 -1.85 21.84 -4.91
C SER A 33 -1.57 23.32 -5.11
N VAL A 34 -1.99 24.13 -4.13
CA VAL A 34 -1.75 25.57 -4.12
C VAL A 34 -1.33 25.95 -2.72
N ASN A 35 -0.24 26.68 -2.58
CA ASN A 35 0.09 27.23 -1.27
C ASN A 35 0.73 26.20 -0.31
N GLY A 36 1.08 25.00 -0.81
CA GLY A 36 1.41 23.82 0.01
C GLY A 36 0.19 23.05 0.53
N THR A 37 -1.02 23.48 0.14
CA THR A 37 -2.28 22.80 0.47
C THR A 37 -2.75 21.99 -0.73
N ALA A 38 -3.11 20.72 -0.52
CA ALA A 38 -3.53 19.82 -1.58
C ALA A 38 -5.05 19.56 -1.52
N TYR A 39 -5.67 19.54 -2.69
CA TYR A 39 -7.10 19.40 -2.91
C TYR A 39 -7.37 18.37 -4.00
N TYR A 40 -8.44 17.61 -3.81
CA TYR A 40 -9.02 16.77 -4.84
C TYR A 40 -10.41 17.31 -5.14
N SER A 41 -10.76 17.33 -6.41
CA SER A 41 -12.14 17.50 -6.80
C SER A 41 -12.57 16.51 -7.86
N SER A 42 -13.84 16.10 -7.80
CA SER A 42 -14.43 15.27 -8.84
C SER A 42 -15.76 15.81 -9.32
N ASN A 43 -16.01 15.63 -10.62
CA ASN A 43 -17.24 16.06 -11.27
C ASN A 43 -17.70 15.02 -12.29
N ASP A 44 -18.98 14.65 -12.26
CA ASP A 44 -19.56 13.72 -13.23
C ASP A 44 -20.05 14.49 -14.47
N LEU A 45 -19.46 14.15 -15.62
CA LEU A 45 -19.79 14.74 -16.91
C LEU A 45 -21.25 14.51 -17.32
N ASN A 46 -21.88 13.44 -16.83
CA ASN A 46 -23.29 13.14 -17.11
C ASN A 46 -24.26 13.98 -16.27
N ASN A 47 -23.77 14.62 -15.22
CA ASN A 47 -24.58 15.44 -14.34
C ASN A 47 -23.89 16.79 -14.09
N SER A 48 -23.73 17.57 -15.16
CA SER A 48 -23.08 18.89 -15.15
C SER A 48 -23.75 19.92 -14.21
N THR A 49 -24.92 19.60 -13.65
CA THR A 49 -25.63 20.41 -12.65
C THR A 49 -25.28 20.06 -11.20
N ALA A 50 -24.63 18.91 -10.95
CA ALA A 50 -24.16 18.57 -9.61
C ALA A 50 -22.92 19.40 -9.23
N PRO A 51 -22.84 19.94 -8.01
CA PRO A 51 -21.64 20.63 -7.55
C PRO A 51 -20.48 19.64 -7.49
N ALA A 52 -19.29 20.09 -7.89
CA ALA A 52 -18.08 19.28 -7.77
C ALA A 52 -17.84 18.95 -6.28
N THR A 53 -17.56 17.69 -5.98
CA THR A 53 -17.10 17.31 -4.65
C THR A 53 -15.67 17.78 -4.47
N ILE A 54 -15.35 18.39 -3.33
CA ILE A 54 -14.00 18.88 -3.01
C ILE A 54 -13.59 18.29 -1.67
N GLU A 55 -12.40 17.69 -1.62
CA GLU A 55 -11.84 17.06 -0.43
C GLU A 55 -10.39 17.50 -0.24
N CYS A 56 -9.94 17.57 1.02
CA CYS A 56 -8.53 17.79 1.32
C CYS A 56 -7.74 16.52 1.01
N LEU A 57 -6.61 16.67 0.33
CA LEU A 57 -5.71 15.55 0.08
C LEU A 57 -4.63 15.49 1.15
N ASP A 58 -4.44 14.31 1.72
CA ASP A 58 -3.31 14.03 2.60
C ASP A 58 -2.02 13.88 1.77
N PRO A 59 -0.86 14.38 2.23
CA PRO A 59 0.43 14.23 1.57
C PRO A 59 0.86 12.77 1.29
N GLU A 60 0.23 11.76 1.91
CA GLU A 60 0.55 10.34 1.66
C GLU A 60 -0.04 9.76 0.36
N LEU A 61 -0.63 10.56 -0.52
CA LEU A 61 -1.22 10.08 -1.77
C LEU A 61 -0.17 9.92 -2.89
N ASP A 62 0.32 8.70 -3.05
CA ASP A 62 1.33 8.28 -4.04
C ASP A 62 0.80 8.18 -5.50
N HIS A 63 -0.16 9.02 -5.89
CA HIS A 63 -0.86 8.90 -7.19
C HIS A 63 -0.42 9.90 -8.23
N LEU A 64 0.18 10.99 -7.79
CA LEU A 64 0.79 11.96 -8.67
C LEU A 64 2.27 12.04 -8.33
N PRO A 65 3.13 12.34 -9.33
CA PRO A 65 4.50 12.70 -9.05
C PRO A 65 4.53 13.75 -7.93
N PRO A 66 5.22 13.50 -6.80
CA PRO A 66 5.26 14.43 -5.68
C PRO A 66 6.19 15.59 -6.05
N ILE A 67 5.69 16.56 -6.83
CA ILE A 67 6.51 17.58 -7.50
C ILE A 67 7.43 18.32 -6.52
N ASN A 68 6.92 18.76 -5.37
CA ASN A 68 7.74 19.46 -4.39
C ASN A 68 8.82 18.54 -3.77
N THR A 69 8.54 17.25 -3.58
CA THR A 69 9.55 16.27 -3.18
C THR A 69 10.57 15.99 -4.29
N ILE A 70 10.15 15.99 -5.55
CA ILE A 70 11.06 15.87 -6.71
C ILE A 70 12.01 17.08 -6.73
N VAL A 71 11.49 18.27 -6.49
CA VAL A 71 12.27 19.52 -6.41
C VAL A 71 13.28 19.46 -5.25
N ASP A 72 12.86 19.01 -4.06
CA ASP A 72 13.78 18.74 -2.94
C ASP A 72 14.89 17.75 -3.35
N ALA A 73 14.53 16.65 -4.02
CA ALA A 73 15.48 15.63 -4.46
C ALA A 73 16.48 16.16 -5.49
N ILE A 74 16.03 17.01 -6.42
CA ILE A 74 16.89 17.67 -7.41
C ILE A 74 17.87 18.62 -6.72
N ASN A 75 17.45 19.33 -5.67
CA ASN A 75 18.33 20.19 -4.89
C ASN A 75 19.43 19.40 -4.16
N LEU A 76 19.19 18.12 -3.86
CA LEU A 76 20.13 17.17 -3.24
C LEU A 76 20.86 16.27 -4.24
N ALA A 77 20.80 16.58 -5.54
CA ALA A 77 21.37 15.76 -6.61
C ALA A 77 22.88 15.56 -6.46
N ILE A 78 23.32 14.30 -6.59
CA ILE A 78 24.73 13.90 -6.48
C ILE A 78 25.27 13.54 -7.86
N PRO A 79 26.35 14.17 -8.37
CA PRO A 79 26.92 13.82 -9.69
C PRO A 79 27.45 12.38 -9.74
N ILE A 80 27.21 11.66 -10.84
CA ILE A 80 27.66 10.26 -11.03
C ILE A 80 28.42 10.07 -12.34
N SER A 81 29.38 9.14 -12.39
CA SER A 81 30.22 8.90 -13.57
C SER A 81 29.51 8.09 -14.65
N ARG A 82 28.72 7.13 -14.21
CA ARG A 82 27.98 6.20 -15.06
C ARG A 82 26.64 5.91 -14.40
N GLY A 83 25.58 5.99 -15.21
CA GLY A 83 24.24 5.62 -14.80
C GLY A 83 23.99 4.12 -14.95
N PRO A 84 22.83 3.65 -14.47
CA PRO A 84 22.41 2.27 -14.61
C PRO A 84 22.25 1.87 -16.09
N GLY A 85 22.22 0.57 -16.37
CA GLY A 85 22.08 0.05 -17.72
C GLY A 85 20.81 0.60 -18.40
N GLY A 86 20.97 1.13 -19.62
CA GLY A 86 19.88 1.73 -20.40
C GLY A 86 19.80 3.26 -20.35
N VAL A 87 20.46 3.92 -19.38
CA VAL A 87 20.48 5.39 -19.28
C VAL A 87 21.55 5.98 -20.20
N VAL A 88 21.13 6.76 -21.20
CA VAL A 88 22.03 7.46 -22.12
C VAL A 88 22.07 8.94 -21.78
N CYS A 89 23.11 9.37 -21.06
CA CYS A 89 23.31 10.76 -20.67
C CYS A 89 24.80 11.12 -20.63
N SER A 90 25.15 12.36 -20.99
CA SER A 90 26.50 12.87 -20.76
C SER A 90 26.80 12.92 -19.26
N SER A 91 27.96 12.41 -18.83
CA SER A 91 28.34 12.33 -17.41
C SER A 91 28.33 13.68 -16.68
N GLU A 92 28.51 14.80 -17.40
CA GLU A 92 28.47 16.15 -16.83
C GLU A 92 27.04 16.61 -16.45
N ASN A 93 26.01 15.95 -17.00
CA ASN A 93 24.60 16.25 -16.78
C ASN A 93 23.87 15.09 -16.08
N LEU A 94 24.61 14.15 -15.49
CA LEU A 94 24.07 12.94 -14.92
C LEU A 94 24.22 12.92 -13.39
N PHE A 95 23.11 12.73 -12.70
CA PHE A 95 23.03 12.78 -11.25
C PHE A 95 22.24 11.60 -10.69
N LYS A 96 22.59 11.18 -9.47
CA LYS A 96 21.71 10.38 -8.62
C LYS A 96 20.81 11.33 -7.82
N VAL A 97 19.50 11.06 -7.83
CA VAL A 97 18.52 11.74 -6.96
C VAL A 97 17.66 10.70 -6.25
N VAL A 98 17.08 11.06 -5.10
CA VAL A 98 16.25 10.15 -4.30
C VAL A 98 14.93 10.85 -3.98
N VAL A 99 13.81 10.28 -4.46
CA VAL A 99 12.46 10.78 -4.24
C VAL A 99 11.71 9.76 -3.39
N ASN A 100 11.28 10.13 -2.17
CA ASN A 100 10.58 9.21 -1.24
C ASN A 100 11.28 7.84 -1.11
N ASP A 101 12.60 7.87 -0.87
CA ASP A 101 13.48 6.70 -0.78
C ASP A 101 13.69 5.90 -2.08
N ILE A 102 13.11 6.32 -3.21
CA ILE A 102 13.29 5.71 -4.55
C ILE A 102 14.44 6.42 -5.27
N ASP A 103 15.41 5.63 -5.73
CA ASP A 103 16.55 6.14 -6.47
C ASP A 103 16.17 6.39 -7.94
N PHE A 104 16.57 7.55 -8.48
CA PHE A 104 16.47 7.88 -9.90
C PHE A 104 17.85 8.32 -10.43
N ALA A 105 18.10 8.05 -11.71
CA ALA A 105 19.18 8.65 -12.47
C ALA A 105 18.63 9.85 -13.25
N LEU A 106 19.00 11.07 -12.84
CA LEU A 106 18.58 12.30 -13.48
C LEU A 106 19.55 12.69 -14.59
N CYS A 107 19.04 12.87 -15.80
CA CYS A 107 19.74 13.43 -16.94
C CYS A 107 19.20 14.83 -17.28
N ALA A 108 20.04 15.86 -17.09
CA ALA A 108 19.73 17.25 -17.41
C ALA A 108 20.23 17.61 -18.83
N SER A 109 19.70 16.92 -19.85
CA SER A 109 20.25 16.92 -21.21
C SER A 109 19.88 18.14 -22.08
N GLY A 110 19.01 19.06 -21.65
CA GLY A 110 18.51 20.09 -22.57
C GLY A 110 18.07 21.41 -21.95
N LEU A 111 17.91 22.40 -22.84
CA LEU A 111 17.27 23.69 -22.55
C LEU A 111 15.73 23.57 -22.48
N SER A 112 15.17 22.43 -22.91
CA SER A 112 13.73 22.19 -23.07
C SER A 112 13.17 21.13 -22.11
N GLU A 113 14.01 20.21 -21.61
CA GLU A 113 13.56 19.12 -20.75
C GLU A 113 14.69 18.52 -19.90
N PHE A 114 14.29 17.76 -18.87
CA PHE A 114 15.13 16.78 -18.21
C PHE A 114 14.36 15.48 -17.97
N THR A 115 15.09 14.37 -17.84
CA THR A 115 14.52 13.05 -17.58
C THR A 115 15.12 12.44 -16.32
N MET A 116 14.28 11.93 -15.44
CA MET A 116 14.65 11.09 -14.30
C MET A 116 14.30 9.65 -14.64
N TYR A 117 15.32 8.86 -14.95
CA TYR A 117 15.17 7.43 -15.17
C TYR A 117 15.02 6.71 -13.84
N GLY A 118 14.17 5.71 -13.78
CA GLY A 118 13.96 4.89 -12.58
C GLY A 118 13.85 3.41 -12.96
N SER A 119 13.97 2.54 -11.97
CA SER A 119 13.87 1.08 -12.21
C SER A 119 12.48 0.62 -12.61
N ASP A 120 11.44 1.33 -12.17
CA ASP A 120 10.02 0.97 -12.40
C ASP A 120 9.31 1.98 -13.32
N MET A 121 9.80 3.23 -13.39
CA MET A 121 9.27 4.28 -14.28
C MET A 121 10.31 5.35 -14.58
N ASP A 122 10.11 6.02 -15.70
CA ASP A 122 10.83 7.24 -16.06
C ASP A 122 9.90 8.47 -15.92
N ILE A 123 10.45 9.59 -15.46
CA ILE A 123 9.75 10.87 -15.35
C ILE A 123 10.44 11.86 -16.30
N THR A 124 9.70 12.39 -17.27
CA THR A 124 10.21 13.46 -18.14
C THR A 124 9.50 14.76 -17.79
N VAL A 125 10.28 15.83 -17.64
CA VAL A 125 9.81 17.17 -17.31
C VAL A 125 10.19 18.11 -18.44
N GLU A 126 9.18 18.69 -19.07
CA GLU A 126 9.33 19.68 -20.13
C GLU A 126 9.17 21.10 -19.54
N TYR A 127 10.06 22.01 -19.91
CA TYR A 127 9.92 23.42 -19.54
C TYR A 127 8.94 24.13 -20.48
N VAL A 128 8.03 24.90 -19.89
CA VAL A 128 7.06 25.70 -20.64
C VAL A 128 7.36 27.20 -20.47
N GLU A 129 7.25 27.95 -21.56
CA GLU A 129 7.49 29.41 -21.55
C GLU A 129 6.35 30.19 -20.90
N THR A 130 5.13 29.65 -20.99
CA THR A 130 3.91 30.27 -20.45
C THR A 130 3.62 29.78 -19.05
N ARG A 131 3.57 30.71 -18.09
CA ARG A 131 3.06 30.43 -16.74
C ARG A 131 1.57 30.11 -16.78
N LEU A 132 1.17 29.15 -15.96
CA LEU A 132 -0.23 28.80 -15.76
C LEU A 132 -0.63 29.25 -14.36
N SER A 133 -1.67 30.07 -14.27
CA SER A 133 -2.22 30.47 -12.97
C SER A 133 -3.02 29.32 -12.39
N ILE A 134 -2.41 28.57 -11.48
CA ILE A 134 -3.08 27.49 -10.74
C ILE A 134 -3.71 28.11 -9.50
N SER A 135 -5.03 27.96 -9.36
CA SER A 135 -5.78 28.49 -8.23
C SER A 135 -6.46 27.38 -7.45
N SER A 136 -6.68 27.60 -6.16
CA SER A 136 -7.48 26.67 -5.35
C SER A 136 -8.89 26.51 -5.95
N PRO A 137 -9.49 25.31 -5.81
CA PRO A 137 -10.85 25.09 -6.30
C PRO A 137 -11.83 26.01 -5.56
N MET A 138 -12.72 26.67 -6.31
CA MET A 138 -13.78 27.50 -5.74
C MET A 138 -14.97 26.64 -5.30
N VAL A 139 -15.41 26.81 -4.05
CA VAL A 139 -16.66 26.23 -3.55
C VAL A 139 -17.77 27.29 -3.71
N MET A 140 -18.84 26.97 -4.46
CA MET A 140 -20.05 27.79 -4.43
C MET A 140 -20.80 27.47 -3.12
N ASN A 141 -20.69 28.38 -2.14
CA ASN A 141 -21.51 28.50 -0.91
C ASN A 141 -21.05 27.84 0.41
N ASP A 142 -19.84 27.29 0.55
CA ASP A 142 -19.29 26.91 1.87
C ASP A 142 -17.82 27.33 2.00
N GLU A 143 -17.38 27.63 3.24
CA GLU A 143 -15.95 27.77 3.56
C GLU A 143 -15.24 26.47 3.17
N LEU A 144 -14.14 26.57 2.41
CA LEU A 144 -13.28 25.43 2.10
C LEU A 144 -13.01 24.66 3.41
N PRO A 145 -13.13 23.32 3.44
CA PRO A 145 -12.67 22.56 4.59
C PRO A 145 -11.23 22.99 4.89
N GLY A 146 -10.92 23.24 6.17
CA GLY A 146 -9.62 23.74 6.60
C GLY A 146 -8.51 22.73 6.30
N CYS A 147 -8.10 22.66 5.02
CA CYS A 147 -7.09 21.74 4.55
C CYS A 147 -5.75 22.15 5.14
N VAL A 148 -5.03 21.17 5.68
CA VAL A 148 -3.76 21.40 6.34
C VAL A 148 -2.69 21.68 5.30
N ASN A 149 -1.86 22.68 5.55
CA ASN A 149 -0.66 22.90 4.76
C ASN A 149 0.31 21.71 5.01
N SER A 150 0.64 21.00 3.94
CA SER A 150 1.39 19.75 3.99
C SER A 150 2.79 19.86 3.38
N MET A 151 3.13 21.00 2.75
CA MET A 151 4.39 21.16 2.00
C MET A 151 5.03 22.50 2.33
N SER A 152 6.35 22.48 2.53
CA SER A 152 7.15 23.68 2.75
C SER A 152 8.00 24.00 1.51
N PRO A 153 8.32 25.28 1.27
CA PRO A 153 9.22 25.65 0.17
C PRO A 153 10.61 25.01 0.31
N SER A 154 11.15 24.54 -0.81
CA SER A 154 12.48 23.95 -0.93
C SER A 154 13.55 25.02 -1.07
N ILE A 155 14.70 24.87 -0.41
CA ILE A 155 15.88 25.69 -0.67
C ILE A 155 16.46 25.35 -2.05
N VAL A 156 16.68 26.35 -2.89
CA VAL A 156 17.19 26.18 -4.25
C VAL A 156 18.72 26.20 -4.27
N THR A 157 19.34 25.07 -4.61
CA THR A 157 20.81 24.99 -4.81
C THR A 157 21.21 25.47 -6.20
N SER A 158 22.50 25.68 -6.47
CA SER A 158 22.98 26.03 -7.81
C SER A 158 22.68 24.95 -8.85
N THR A 159 22.83 23.68 -8.46
CA THR A 159 22.44 22.52 -9.28
C THR A 159 20.94 22.52 -9.51
N GLY A 160 20.15 22.66 -8.45
CA GLY A 160 18.69 22.67 -8.58
C GLY A 160 18.19 23.81 -9.45
N LYS A 161 18.72 25.03 -9.29
CA LYS A 161 18.40 26.17 -10.16
C LYS A 161 18.69 25.86 -11.63
N SER A 162 19.82 25.23 -11.92
CA SER A 162 20.22 24.91 -13.29
C SER A 162 19.27 23.88 -13.90
N VAL A 163 19.02 22.79 -13.19
CA VAL A 163 18.12 21.70 -13.63
C VAL A 163 16.66 22.14 -13.70
N LEU A 164 16.16 22.98 -12.80
CA LEU A 164 14.76 23.41 -12.82
C LEU A 164 14.46 24.51 -13.85
N THR A 165 15.49 25.16 -14.41
CA THR A 165 15.33 26.25 -15.38
C THR A 165 15.91 25.95 -16.76
N GLY A 166 16.38 24.72 -17.00
CA GLY A 166 17.03 24.33 -18.25
C GLY A 166 18.32 25.11 -18.53
N LYS A 167 18.96 25.70 -17.51
CA LYS A 167 20.23 26.40 -17.66
C LYS A 167 21.38 25.41 -17.51
N HIS A 168 22.49 25.66 -18.20
CA HIS A 168 23.70 24.86 -18.02
C HIS A 168 24.11 24.82 -16.55
N VAL A 169 24.33 23.61 -16.05
CA VAL A 169 24.87 23.38 -14.70
C VAL A 169 26.30 23.93 -14.67
N SER A 170 26.44 25.18 -14.24
CA SER A 170 27.76 25.80 -14.08
C SER A 170 28.47 25.16 -12.89
N THR A 171 29.34 24.21 -13.18
CA THR A 171 30.37 23.76 -12.25
C THR A 171 31.38 24.90 -12.09
N GLY A 172 31.06 25.88 -11.24
CA GLY A 172 31.98 26.96 -10.88
C GLY A 172 33.34 26.36 -10.52
N GLY A 173 34.43 26.98 -10.97
CA GLY A 173 35.82 26.47 -10.99
C GLY A 173 36.48 26.12 -9.65
N SER A 174 35.74 25.60 -8.67
CA SER A 174 36.28 24.79 -7.59
C SER A 174 36.66 23.42 -8.15
N ARG A 175 37.92 23.02 -7.90
CA ARG A 175 38.49 21.67 -8.07
C ARG A 175 37.42 20.60 -8.35
N ARG A 176 37.51 19.96 -9.52
CA ARG A 176 36.78 18.74 -9.91
C ARG A 176 36.80 17.75 -8.74
N LEU A 177 35.75 17.77 -7.90
CA LEU A 177 35.42 16.62 -7.08
C LEU A 177 35.09 15.53 -8.09
N LYS A 178 35.92 14.49 -8.08
CA LYS A 178 35.80 13.31 -8.93
C LYS A 178 34.34 12.87 -8.88
N ALA A 179 33.71 12.56 -10.03
CA ALA A 179 32.43 11.84 -10.03
C ALA A 179 32.58 10.66 -9.07
N GLU A 180 31.77 10.63 -8.01
CA GLU A 180 32.16 9.91 -6.79
C GLU A 180 32.03 8.39 -6.94
N PHE A 181 31.16 7.91 -7.82
CA PHE A 181 30.91 6.48 -8.02
C PHE A 181 30.07 6.19 -9.28
N ASP A 182 30.11 4.93 -9.72
CA ASP A 182 29.16 4.37 -10.68
C ASP A 182 27.85 4.04 -9.95
N PHE A 183 26.73 4.53 -10.48
CA PHE A 183 25.41 4.26 -9.92
C PHE A 183 24.76 3.08 -10.66
N THR A 184 24.41 2.07 -9.89
CA THR A 184 23.51 0.98 -10.31
C THR A 184 22.22 1.10 -9.52
N TRP A 185 21.09 0.65 -10.07
CA TRP A 185 19.86 0.63 -9.28
C TRP A 185 20.12 -0.15 -7.99
N GLY A 186 19.89 0.47 -6.83
CA GLY A 186 20.01 -0.23 -5.54
C GLY A 186 19.03 -1.40 -5.40
N ASP A 187 18.07 -1.45 -6.33
CA ASP A 187 16.92 -2.35 -6.40
C ASP A 187 16.97 -3.27 -7.63
N ASP A 188 18.07 -3.29 -8.41
CA ASP A 188 18.25 -4.03 -9.69
C ASP A 188 18.28 -5.56 -9.57
N SER A 189 17.98 -6.13 -8.41
CA SER A 189 17.75 -7.57 -8.37
C SER A 189 16.38 -7.81 -9.00
N THR A 190 16.34 -8.24 -10.27
CA THR A 190 15.19 -8.99 -10.79
C THR A 190 14.79 -9.99 -9.72
N CYS A 191 13.63 -9.82 -9.10
CA CYS A 191 13.30 -10.62 -7.95
C CYS A 191 13.13 -12.07 -8.38
N SER A 192 13.96 -12.92 -7.79
CA SER A 192 14.01 -14.34 -8.05
C SER A 192 13.83 -15.08 -6.74
N CYS A 193 13.31 -16.31 -6.82
CA CYS A 193 13.19 -17.13 -5.63
C CYS A 193 14.56 -17.37 -4.97
N LYS A 194 14.66 -17.09 -3.67
CA LYS A 194 15.82 -17.27 -2.79
C LYS A 194 15.71 -18.56 -1.96
N SER A 195 14.63 -19.31 -2.11
CA SER A 195 14.37 -20.58 -1.44
C SER A 195 14.07 -21.69 -2.46
N THR A 196 13.85 -22.91 -1.98
CA THR A 196 13.43 -24.01 -2.86
C THR A 196 12.01 -23.75 -3.37
N PRO A 197 11.78 -23.71 -4.70
CA PRO A 197 10.44 -23.56 -5.25
C PRO A 197 9.52 -24.71 -4.81
N ARG A 198 8.30 -24.37 -4.39
CA ARG A 198 7.32 -25.31 -3.80
C ARG A 198 5.91 -24.99 -4.28
N PRO A 199 4.96 -25.92 -4.19
CA PRO A 199 3.54 -25.60 -4.39
C PRO A 199 3.07 -24.51 -3.42
N CYS A 200 2.23 -23.60 -3.90
CA CYS A 200 1.69 -22.49 -3.13
C CYS A 200 0.18 -22.58 -2.98
N ILE A 201 -0.32 -22.20 -1.80
CA ILE A 201 -1.75 -22.09 -1.50
C ILE A 201 -2.08 -20.73 -0.91
N PHE A 202 -3.01 -20.04 -1.57
CA PHE A 202 -3.53 -18.74 -1.16
C PHE A 202 -4.86 -18.93 -0.43
N ILE A 203 -4.90 -18.47 0.82
CA ILE A 203 -6.04 -18.60 1.74
C ILE A 203 -6.62 -17.20 1.97
N HIS A 204 -7.78 -16.93 1.36
CA HIS A 204 -8.43 -15.63 1.46
C HIS A 204 -8.99 -15.36 2.87
N GLY A 205 -9.28 -14.08 3.13
CA GLY A 205 -9.96 -13.63 4.33
C GLY A 205 -11.48 -13.64 4.21
N MET A 206 -12.14 -12.83 5.04
CA MET A 206 -13.59 -12.65 5.00
C MET A 206 -14.04 -12.04 3.66
N GLY A 207 -15.21 -12.48 3.17
CA GLY A 207 -15.89 -11.85 2.03
C GLY A 207 -16.24 -12.77 0.87
N VAL A 208 -15.90 -14.06 0.94
CA VAL A 208 -16.28 -15.04 -0.09
C VAL A 208 -17.53 -15.81 0.38
N PRO A 209 -18.68 -15.68 -0.32
CA PRO A 209 -19.96 -16.29 0.09
C PRO A 209 -20.11 -17.76 -0.28
N ARG A 210 -19.15 -18.31 -1.04
CA ARG A 210 -19.25 -19.65 -1.63
C ARG A 210 -18.07 -20.51 -1.24
N GLU A 211 -18.30 -21.80 -1.24
CA GLU A 211 -17.28 -22.83 -1.07
C GLU A 211 -17.22 -23.70 -2.32
N LEU A 212 -16.01 -24.06 -2.74
CA LEU A 212 -15.80 -25.04 -3.80
C LEU A 212 -15.14 -26.29 -3.21
N PRO A 213 -15.41 -27.48 -3.76
CA PRO A 213 -14.94 -28.75 -3.19
C PRO A 213 -13.41 -28.93 -3.29
N GLU A 214 -12.75 -28.29 -4.25
CA GLU A 214 -11.32 -28.41 -4.51
C GLU A 214 -10.64 -27.04 -4.55
N ASN A 215 -9.31 -27.04 -4.46
CA ASN A 215 -8.50 -25.85 -4.68
C ASN A 215 -8.57 -25.41 -6.15
N GLN A 216 -8.66 -24.10 -6.36
CA GLN A 216 -8.83 -23.51 -7.70
C GLN A 216 -7.50 -22.98 -8.25
N ASP A 217 -7.45 -22.77 -9.56
CA ASP A 217 -6.33 -22.12 -10.25
C ASP A 217 -6.46 -20.59 -10.30
N SER A 218 -7.61 -20.05 -9.89
CA SER A 218 -7.83 -18.61 -9.82
C SER A 218 -8.89 -18.26 -8.76
N LEU A 219 -8.80 -17.05 -8.21
CA LEU A 219 -9.83 -16.47 -7.36
C LEU A 219 -9.71 -14.95 -7.40
N SER A 220 -10.75 -14.25 -7.85
CA SER A 220 -10.79 -12.77 -7.97
C SER A 220 -10.66 -12.01 -6.66
N TYR A 221 -10.73 -12.70 -5.52
CA TYR A 221 -10.35 -12.15 -4.22
C TYR A 221 -8.92 -11.62 -4.25
N TRP A 222 -8.04 -12.32 -4.94
CA TRP A 222 -6.66 -11.93 -5.16
C TRP A 222 -6.57 -11.17 -6.48
N GLY A 223 -5.71 -10.15 -6.51
CA GLY A 223 -5.35 -9.48 -7.77
C GLY A 223 -4.70 -10.43 -8.77
N ASN A 224 -4.30 -9.89 -9.92
CA ASN A 224 -3.56 -10.68 -10.89
C ASN A 224 -2.11 -10.88 -10.41
N ILE A 225 -1.83 -12.06 -9.84
CA ILE A 225 -0.48 -12.43 -9.38
C ILE A 225 0.25 -13.37 -10.36
N THR A 226 -0.26 -13.49 -11.59
CA THR A 226 0.38 -14.31 -12.64
C THR A 226 1.77 -13.76 -12.93
N GLY A 227 2.81 -14.59 -12.81
CA GLY A 227 4.20 -14.16 -12.99
C GLY A 227 4.87 -13.54 -11.76
N HIS A 228 4.10 -13.22 -10.71
CA HIS A 228 4.57 -12.52 -9.51
C HIS A 228 4.86 -13.44 -8.31
N THR A 229 5.03 -14.74 -8.57
CA THR A 229 5.21 -15.77 -7.53
C THR A 229 6.40 -16.69 -7.86
N PRO A 230 7.64 -16.15 -7.92
CA PRO A 230 8.80 -16.89 -8.43
C PRO A 230 9.17 -18.12 -7.61
N CYS A 231 8.76 -18.20 -6.34
CA CYS A 231 8.95 -19.38 -5.49
C CYS A 231 7.85 -20.44 -5.59
N CYS A 232 6.81 -20.19 -6.38
CA CYS A 232 5.69 -21.10 -6.53
C CYS A 232 5.86 -21.98 -7.77
N THR A 233 5.94 -23.30 -7.58
CA THR A 233 5.90 -24.26 -8.71
C THR A 233 4.48 -24.40 -9.28
N THR A 234 3.48 -24.26 -8.41
CA THR A 234 2.06 -24.15 -8.74
C THR A 234 1.42 -23.15 -7.78
N VAL A 235 0.39 -22.46 -8.25
CA VAL A 235 -0.40 -21.54 -7.42
C VAL A 235 -1.83 -22.06 -7.35
N LYS A 236 -2.30 -22.30 -6.14
CA LYS A 236 -3.65 -22.75 -5.86
C LYS A 236 -4.35 -21.79 -4.90
N TYR A 237 -5.67 -21.73 -5.00
CA TYR A 237 -6.51 -20.87 -4.17
C TYR A 237 -7.53 -21.71 -3.42
N ALA A 238 -7.54 -21.59 -2.10
CA ALA A 238 -8.61 -22.16 -1.28
C ALA A 238 -9.85 -21.29 -1.45
N VAL A 239 -11.00 -21.88 -1.76
CA VAL A 239 -12.28 -21.16 -1.86
C VAL A 239 -13.24 -21.71 -0.80
N LEU A 240 -13.39 -20.95 0.29
CA LEU A 240 -14.18 -21.34 1.45
C LEU A 240 -15.26 -20.29 1.73
N ASP A 241 -16.41 -20.73 2.25
CA ASP A 241 -17.42 -19.79 2.71
C ASP A 241 -16.92 -19.09 3.98
N THR A 242 -16.56 -17.82 3.82
CA THR A 242 -15.98 -16.94 4.84
C THR A 242 -16.87 -15.75 5.12
N ILE A 243 -18.16 -15.86 4.78
CA ILE A 243 -19.21 -14.94 5.20
C ILE A 243 -20.04 -15.59 6.30
N ASN A 244 -20.39 -16.87 6.12
CA ASN A 244 -21.30 -17.58 7.01
C ASN A 244 -20.60 -18.42 8.08
N ASN A 245 -19.28 -18.63 7.99
CA ASN A 245 -18.52 -19.42 8.94
C ASN A 245 -17.52 -18.55 9.73
N THR A 246 -17.40 -18.81 11.03
CA THR A 246 -16.41 -18.17 11.89
C THR A 246 -15.04 -18.85 11.74
N TRP A 247 -13.96 -18.12 12.01
CA TRP A 247 -12.61 -18.71 12.03
C TRP A 247 -12.39 -19.71 13.18
N THR A 248 -13.25 -19.65 14.21
CA THR A 248 -13.29 -20.61 15.32
C THR A 248 -14.14 -21.85 15.04
N ASN A 249 -14.87 -21.88 13.91
CA ASN A 249 -15.72 -23.02 13.58
C ASN A 249 -14.86 -24.26 13.32
N ASN A 250 -15.15 -25.35 14.03
CA ASN A 250 -14.38 -26.59 13.97
C ASN A 250 -14.32 -27.18 12.55
N THR A 251 -15.43 -27.16 11.80
CA THR A 251 -15.49 -27.63 10.42
C THR A 251 -14.70 -26.71 9.49
N GLN A 252 -14.77 -25.40 9.69
CA GLN A 252 -13.99 -24.43 8.91
C GLN A 252 -12.48 -24.62 9.10
N GLN A 253 -12.04 -24.93 10.33
CA GLN A 253 -10.64 -25.22 10.63
C GLN A 253 -10.15 -26.49 9.92
N TYR A 254 -10.96 -27.57 9.89
CA TYR A 254 -10.64 -28.76 9.10
C TYR A 254 -10.49 -28.42 7.61
N LYS A 255 -11.46 -27.69 7.06
CA LYS A 255 -11.43 -27.29 5.65
C LYS A 255 -10.17 -26.52 5.29
N VAL A 256 -9.72 -25.57 6.12
CA VAL A 256 -8.47 -24.84 5.85
C VAL A 256 -7.26 -25.76 5.86
N CYS A 257 -7.18 -26.70 6.81
CA CYS A 257 -6.11 -27.70 6.84
C CYS A 257 -6.15 -28.60 5.59
N ASP A 258 -7.31 -29.13 5.23
CA ASP A 258 -7.47 -30.02 4.07
C ASP A 258 -7.06 -29.31 2.77
N ARG A 259 -7.40 -28.02 2.63
CA ARG A 259 -6.99 -27.19 1.50
C ARG A 259 -5.48 -27.05 1.41
N ALA A 260 -4.79 -26.86 2.53
CA ALA A 260 -3.33 -26.75 2.54
C ALA A 260 -2.63 -28.11 2.35
N LEU A 261 -3.14 -29.18 2.97
CA LEU A 261 -2.62 -30.55 2.83
C LEU A 261 -2.68 -31.03 1.39
N ALA A 262 -3.76 -30.74 0.66
CA ALA A 262 -3.99 -31.22 -0.69
C ALA A 262 -3.04 -30.66 -1.76
N VAL A 263 -2.24 -29.63 -1.43
CA VAL A 263 -1.43 -28.89 -2.41
C VAL A 263 -0.08 -29.58 -2.66
N SER A 264 0.49 -30.18 -1.62
CA SER A 264 1.73 -30.95 -1.71
C SER A 264 1.48 -32.44 -1.56
N LYS A 265 2.10 -33.24 -2.43
CA LYS A 265 2.04 -34.71 -2.37
C LYS A 265 2.86 -35.30 -1.22
N THR A 266 3.75 -34.50 -0.60
CA THR A 266 4.58 -34.95 0.52
C THR A 266 3.86 -34.79 1.85
N SER A 267 2.80 -33.96 1.91
CA SER A 267 1.94 -33.84 3.07
C SER A 267 1.40 -35.19 3.47
N LYS A 268 1.42 -35.50 4.77
CA LYS A 268 0.99 -36.78 5.30
C LYS A 268 0.21 -36.60 6.59
N ASP A 269 -0.86 -37.37 6.73
CA ASP A 269 -1.76 -37.33 7.88
C ASP A 269 -2.27 -35.88 8.08
N THR A 270 -1.87 -35.23 9.18
CA THR A 270 -2.24 -33.84 9.50
C THR A 270 -1.08 -32.86 9.36
N VAL A 271 0.05 -33.28 8.80
CA VAL A 271 1.27 -32.46 8.66
C VAL A 271 1.39 -31.92 7.24
N ILE A 272 1.39 -30.59 7.11
CA ILE A 272 1.57 -29.87 5.84
C ILE A 272 3.06 -29.69 5.57
N SER A 273 3.56 -30.23 4.46
CA SER A 273 4.99 -30.15 4.08
C SER A 273 5.18 -29.62 2.67
N ASP A 274 6.39 -29.14 2.37
CA ASP A 274 6.83 -28.61 1.08
C ASP A 274 5.83 -27.62 0.46
N THR A 275 5.25 -26.74 1.28
CA THR A 275 4.20 -25.82 0.85
C THR A 275 4.54 -24.39 1.24
N ILE A 276 4.26 -23.42 0.37
CA ILE A 276 4.22 -22.00 0.74
C ILE A 276 2.76 -21.60 0.92
N ILE A 277 2.40 -21.20 2.13
CA ILE A 277 1.05 -20.77 2.47
C ILE A 277 1.02 -19.24 2.53
N VAL A 278 0.19 -18.62 1.72
CA VAL A 278 -0.07 -17.17 1.75
C VAL A 278 -1.48 -16.95 2.27
N SER A 279 -1.63 -16.28 3.41
CA SER A 279 -2.95 -16.03 4.00
C SER A 279 -3.20 -14.55 4.25
N HIS A 280 -4.40 -14.10 3.93
CA HIS A 280 -4.83 -12.71 4.09
C HIS A 280 -5.95 -12.58 5.12
N SER A 281 -5.91 -11.54 5.96
CA SER A 281 -7.00 -11.17 6.87
C SER A 281 -7.46 -12.37 7.71
N MET A 282 -8.77 -12.66 7.77
CA MET A 282 -9.34 -13.81 8.49
C MET A 282 -8.72 -15.16 8.09
N GLY A 283 -8.14 -15.31 6.89
CA GLY A 283 -7.43 -16.51 6.46
C GLY A 283 -6.30 -16.90 7.41
N ASN A 284 -5.61 -15.90 7.96
CA ASN A 284 -4.58 -16.13 8.98
C ASN A 284 -5.18 -16.72 10.26
N LEU A 285 -6.33 -16.18 10.72
CA LEU A 285 -7.01 -16.68 11.92
C LEU A 285 -7.53 -18.10 11.72
N MET A 286 -8.07 -18.42 10.54
CA MET A 286 -8.55 -19.78 10.27
C MET A 286 -7.40 -20.79 10.35
N LEU A 287 -6.26 -20.48 9.73
CA LEU A 287 -5.08 -21.36 9.76
C LEU A 287 -4.46 -21.43 11.17
N ALA A 288 -4.27 -20.28 11.82
CA ALA A 288 -3.76 -20.21 13.19
C ALA A 288 -4.64 -20.99 14.18
N GLY A 289 -5.95 -20.82 14.08
CA GLY A 289 -6.94 -21.53 14.89
C GLY A 289 -6.93 -23.03 14.63
N ALA A 290 -6.80 -23.45 13.37
CA ALA A 290 -6.70 -24.86 13.02
C ALA A 290 -5.43 -25.52 13.58
N ILE A 291 -4.29 -24.83 13.51
CA ILE A 291 -3.02 -25.28 14.12
C ILE A 291 -3.15 -25.33 15.65
N ALA A 292 -3.69 -24.28 16.26
CA ALA A 292 -3.88 -24.19 17.71
C ALA A 292 -4.81 -25.29 18.26
N SER A 293 -5.80 -25.70 17.48
CA SER A 293 -6.73 -26.79 17.79
C SER A 293 -6.21 -28.18 17.41
N GLY A 294 -4.99 -28.30 16.87
CA GLY A 294 -4.38 -29.57 16.46
C GLY A 294 -5.01 -30.22 15.24
N LYS A 295 -5.69 -29.46 14.37
CA LYS A 295 -6.28 -29.97 13.13
C LYS A 295 -5.22 -30.28 12.07
N CYS A 296 -4.18 -29.45 12.04
CA CYS A 296 -2.98 -29.69 11.26
C CYS A 296 -1.76 -29.04 11.93
N SER A 297 -0.58 -29.37 11.44
CA SER A 297 0.69 -28.72 11.80
C SER A 297 1.52 -28.44 10.55
N LEU A 298 2.52 -27.57 10.69
CA LEU A 298 3.44 -27.24 9.60
C LEU A 298 4.76 -27.98 9.83
N ASP A 299 5.24 -28.69 8.81
CA ASP A 299 6.60 -29.21 8.78
C ASP A 299 7.61 -28.07 8.57
N SER A 300 8.88 -28.32 8.90
CA SER A 300 10.00 -27.39 8.68
C SER A 300 10.20 -26.97 7.22
N SER A 301 9.74 -27.78 6.26
CA SER A 301 9.75 -27.47 4.82
C SER A 301 8.67 -26.48 4.38
N THR A 302 7.71 -26.15 5.26
CA THR A 302 6.61 -25.24 4.97
C THR A 302 6.96 -23.80 5.35
N THR A 303 6.51 -22.85 4.53
CA THR A 303 6.68 -21.41 4.79
C THR A 303 5.32 -20.76 4.87
N TRP A 304 5.07 -19.99 5.94
CA TRP A 304 3.82 -19.25 6.10
C TRP A 304 4.04 -17.75 5.98
N VAL A 305 3.43 -17.15 4.96
CA VAL A 305 3.37 -15.72 4.70
C VAL A 305 2.03 -15.18 5.17
N GLY A 306 2.05 -14.35 6.21
CA GLY A 306 0.84 -13.73 6.77
C GLY A 306 0.66 -12.28 6.32
N ILE A 307 -0.54 -11.92 5.90
CA ILE A 307 -0.86 -10.58 5.39
C ILE A 307 -2.10 -10.04 6.12
N ALA A 308 -2.01 -8.83 6.67
CA ALA A 308 -3.12 -8.10 7.29
C ALA A 308 -3.90 -8.90 8.36
N ALA A 309 -3.21 -9.70 9.18
CA ALA A 309 -3.83 -10.66 10.07
C ALA A 309 -4.53 -9.99 11.28
N PRO A 310 -5.83 -10.19 11.54
CA PRO A 310 -6.50 -9.66 12.73
C PRO A 310 -6.26 -10.55 13.95
N MET A 311 -4.99 -10.77 14.36
CA MET A 311 -4.68 -11.72 15.44
C MET A 311 -5.11 -11.27 16.84
N LYS A 312 -5.40 -9.97 17.02
CA LYS A 312 -6.10 -9.42 18.18
C LYS A 312 -7.53 -8.97 17.83
N GLY A 313 -8.07 -9.41 16.71
CA GLY A 313 -9.35 -8.93 16.18
C GLY A 313 -9.24 -7.56 15.50
N SER A 314 -10.39 -6.93 15.28
CA SER A 314 -10.55 -5.73 14.45
C SER A 314 -11.51 -4.73 15.10
N LYS A 315 -11.07 -3.48 15.27
CA LYS A 315 -11.98 -2.39 15.72
C LYS A 315 -13.04 -2.06 14.68
N ALA A 316 -12.75 -2.26 13.39
CA ALA A 316 -13.78 -2.16 12.34
C ALA A 316 -14.90 -3.20 12.53
N SER A 317 -14.58 -4.40 13.04
CA SER A 317 -15.60 -5.39 13.42
C SER A 317 -16.49 -4.90 14.57
N ASP A 318 -15.91 -4.31 15.62
CA ASP A 318 -16.68 -3.74 16.72
C ASP A 318 -17.57 -2.60 16.24
N PHE A 319 -16.98 -1.65 15.49
CA PHE A 319 -17.67 -0.50 14.90
C PHE A 319 -18.88 -0.92 14.04
N ILE A 320 -18.70 -1.86 13.11
CA ILE A 320 -19.81 -2.33 12.25
C ILE A 320 -20.91 -3.00 13.09
N GLN A 321 -20.55 -3.76 14.12
CA GLN A 321 -21.55 -4.38 15.01
C GLN A 321 -22.28 -3.34 15.88
N GLU A 322 -21.62 -2.26 16.29
CA GLU A 322 -22.25 -1.13 16.99
C GLU A 322 -23.21 -0.39 16.08
N SER A 323 -22.76 -0.03 14.88
CA SER A 323 -23.58 0.70 13.91
C SER A 323 -24.81 -0.10 13.49
N CYS A 324 -24.67 -1.38 13.16
CA CYS A 324 -25.85 -2.17 12.80
C CYS A 324 -26.77 -2.47 14.00
N ALA A 325 -26.33 -2.25 15.24
CA ALA A 325 -27.15 -2.37 16.44
C ALA A 325 -27.81 -1.05 16.86
N GLY A 326 -27.65 0.04 16.10
CA GLY A 326 -28.20 1.36 16.44
C GLY A 326 -27.48 2.02 17.63
N LYS A 327 -26.20 1.68 17.84
CA LYS A 327 -25.41 2.14 19.01
C LYS A 327 -24.37 3.20 18.64
N THR A 328 -24.35 3.66 17.39
CA THR A 328 -23.47 4.76 16.96
C THR A 328 -24.32 6.00 16.68
N ASN A 329 -23.80 6.97 15.91
CA ASN A 329 -24.63 8.08 15.45
C ASN A 329 -25.29 7.74 14.09
N PHE A 330 -26.38 8.44 13.78
CA PHE A 330 -27.18 8.16 12.59
C PHE A 330 -26.40 8.22 11.26
N ILE A 331 -25.33 9.02 11.18
CA ILE A 331 -24.48 9.15 9.98
C ILE A 331 -23.68 7.86 9.77
N LEU A 332 -23.09 7.33 10.84
CA LEU A 332 -22.29 6.10 10.82
C LEU A 332 -23.18 4.87 10.55
N GLU A 333 -24.39 4.85 11.11
CA GLU A 333 -25.38 3.80 10.87
C GLU A 333 -25.84 3.78 9.42
N LYS A 334 -26.16 4.96 8.88
CA LYS A 334 -26.51 5.12 7.47
C LYS A 334 -25.37 4.67 6.56
N MET A 335 -24.12 5.05 6.86
CA MET A 335 -22.96 4.61 6.09
C MET A 335 -22.80 3.09 6.10
N ALA A 336 -22.94 2.43 7.26
CA ALA A 336 -22.83 0.98 7.35
C ALA A 336 -23.94 0.26 6.55
N ASN A 337 -25.17 0.80 6.59
CA ASN A 337 -26.31 0.30 5.82
C ASN A 337 -26.12 0.50 4.31
N ASP A 338 -25.77 1.71 3.88
CA ASP A 338 -25.62 2.08 2.46
C ASP A 338 -24.48 1.30 1.80
N ASN A 339 -23.43 0.95 2.55
CA ASN A 339 -22.33 0.09 2.08
C ASN A 339 -22.61 -1.42 2.20
N GLY A 340 -23.85 -1.82 2.51
CA GLY A 340 -24.26 -3.22 2.60
C GLY A 340 -23.55 -4.01 3.72
N ARG A 341 -23.04 -3.33 4.75
CA ARG A 341 -22.33 -3.96 5.89
C ARG A 341 -23.29 -4.42 6.99
N CYS A 342 -24.55 -4.00 6.90
CA CYS A 342 -25.62 -4.44 7.79
C CYS A 342 -26.60 -5.39 7.08
N PRO A 343 -27.02 -6.50 7.73
CA PRO A 343 -26.58 -6.95 9.05
C PRO A 343 -25.12 -7.46 9.03
N PRO A 344 -24.37 -7.38 10.15
CA PRO A 344 -23.01 -7.87 10.18
C PRO A 344 -22.97 -9.39 9.96
N THR A 345 -22.05 -9.83 9.11
CA THR A 345 -21.91 -11.25 8.75
C THR A 345 -21.46 -12.10 9.93
N THR A 346 -21.70 -13.41 9.87
CA THR A 346 -21.26 -14.36 10.91
C THR A 346 -19.75 -14.33 11.09
N ALA A 347 -19.00 -14.27 9.99
CA ALA A 347 -17.55 -14.15 10.00
C ALA A 347 -17.08 -12.85 10.70
N LEU A 348 -17.67 -11.70 10.36
CA LEU A 348 -17.30 -10.41 10.94
C LEU A 348 -17.49 -10.43 12.46
N LYS A 349 -18.66 -10.87 12.94
CA LYS A 349 -18.97 -10.98 14.38
C LYS A 349 -18.00 -11.86 15.16
N SER A 350 -17.23 -12.71 14.48
CA SER A 350 -16.22 -13.56 15.12
C SER A 350 -14.85 -12.91 15.28
N MET A 351 -14.66 -11.67 14.80
CA MET A 351 -13.39 -10.94 14.88
C MET A 351 -13.46 -9.61 15.67
N PRO A 352 -14.22 -9.52 16.78
CA PRO A 352 -14.18 -8.32 17.62
C PRO A 352 -12.76 -8.13 18.17
N PHE A 353 -12.39 -6.89 18.46
CA PHE A 353 -11.07 -6.64 19.03
C PHE A 353 -10.97 -7.27 20.44
N GLU A 354 -9.83 -7.89 20.73
CA GLU A 354 -9.60 -8.66 21.95
C GLU A 354 -9.79 -7.77 23.19
N GLY A 355 -10.69 -8.16 24.07
CA GLY A 355 -11.02 -7.41 25.30
C GLY A 355 -12.10 -6.33 25.15
N GLU A 356 -12.58 -6.04 23.94
CA GLU A 356 -13.63 -5.04 23.70
C GLU A 356 -15.05 -5.60 23.90
N ASN A 357 -16.05 -4.70 23.81
CA ASN A 357 -17.46 -4.95 24.14
C ASN A 357 -18.12 -6.13 23.40
N TYR A 358 -17.70 -6.43 22.17
CA TYR A 358 -18.24 -7.53 21.37
C TYR A 358 -17.43 -8.82 21.53
N SER A 359 -16.32 -8.76 22.26
CA SER A 359 -15.53 -9.93 22.59
C SER A 359 -16.13 -10.71 23.77
N THR A 360 -15.76 -11.98 23.85
CA THR A 360 -16.14 -12.91 24.92
C THR A 360 -14.90 -13.59 25.50
N PRO A 361 -14.95 -14.14 26.73
CA PRO A 361 -13.83 -14.92 27.26
C PRO A 361 -13.42 -16.08 26.35
N ALA A 362 -14.38 -16.70 25.65
CA ALA A 362 -14.12 -17.79 24.72
C ALA A 362 -13.35 -17.34 23.47
N ILE A 363 -13.75 -16.22 22.85
CA ILE A 363 -13.05 -15.71 21.66
C ILE A 363 -11.68 -15.12 22.03
N ASN A 364 -11.54 -14.45 23.18
CA ASN A 364 -10.23 -14.00 23.69
C ASN A 364 -9.28 -15.19 23.90
N LYS A 365 -9.76 -16.29 24.50
CA LYS A 365 -8.97 -17.52 24.63
C LYS A 365 -8.57 -18.09 23.27
N ALA A 366 -9.48 -18.05 22.30
CA ALA A 366 -9.17 -18.49 20.94
C ALA A 366 -8.11 -17.61 20.28
N PHE A 367 -8.19 -16.28 20.43
CA PHE A 367 -7.17 -15.34 19.95
C PHE A 367 -5.81 -15.64 20.57
N ALA A 368 -5.73 -15.77 21.90
CA ALA A 368 -4.48 -16.11 22.57
C ALA A 368 -3.84 -17.42 22.05
N ALA A 369 -4.66 -18.44 21.78
CA ALA A 369 -4.19 -19.70 21.22
C ALA A 369 -3.72 -19.54 19.75
N ALA A 370 -4.49 -18.83 18.93
CA ALA A 370 -4.13 -18.51 17.55
C ALA A 370 -2.85 -17.67 17.46
N GLN A 371 -2.68 -16.66 18.33
CA GLN A 371 -1.48 -15.84 18.43
C GLN A 371 -0.24 -16.70 18.70
N LYS A 372 -0.33 -17.67 19.62
CA LYS A 372 0.79 -18.59 19.90
C LYS A 372 1.15 -19.43 18.68
N ALA A 373 0.15 -19.98 17.98
CA ALA A 373 0.37 -20.74 16.76
C ALA A 373 0.97 -19.86 15.65
N PHE A 374 0.44 -18.66 15.46
CA PHE A 374 0.91 -17.68 14.48
C PHE A 374 2.37 -17.30 14.73
N GLN A 375 2.70 -16.86 15.95
CA GLN A 375 4.06 -16.45 16.33
C GLN A 375 5.10 -17.56 16.17
N SER A 376 4.71 -18.82 16.40
CA SER A 376 5.63 -19.95 16.32
C SER A 376 5.88 -20.44 14.89
N ASN A 377 5.01 -20.10 13.94
CA ASN A 377 5.02 -20.70 12.60
C ASN A 377 5.15 -19.68 11.46
N VAL A 378 4.75 -18.43 11.66
CA VAL A 378 4.77 -17.43 10.58
C VAL A 378 6.21 -17.03 10.23
N SER A 379 6.51 -17.05 8.94
CA SER A 379 7.85 -16.82 8.40
C SER A 379 8.04 -15.39 7.90
N ALA A 380 6.98 -14.74 7.44
CA ALA A 380 6.99 -13.37 6.90
C ALA A 380 5.65 -12.68 7.16
N LEU A 381 5.67 -11.36 7.33
CA LEU A 381 4.49 -10.57 7.65
C LEU A 381 4.42 -9.30 6.83
N MET A 382 3.25 -9.02 6.26
CA MET A 382 2.90 -7.69 5.75
C MET A 382 1.80 -7.09 6.63
N CYS A 383 2.13 -5.99 7.32
CA CYS A 383 1.23 -5.29 8.22
C CYS A 383 1.24 -3.80 7.89
N SER A 384 0.08 -3.18 7.70
CA SER A 384 0.03 -1.75 7.39
C SER A 384 -0.04 -0.87 8.63
N SER A 385 0.55 0.30 8.49
CA SER A 385 0.50 1.39 9.46
C SER A 385 -0.28 2.61 8.96
N SER A 386 -0.97 2.50 7.82
CA SER A 386 -1.79 3.56 7.23
C SER A 386 -2.87 2.95 6.33
N PHE A 387 -4.06 3.54 6.36
CA PHE A 387 -5.22 3.10 5.59
C PHE A 387 -5.40 3.90 4.30
N TRP A 388 -4.50 4.84 4.01
CA TRP A 388 -4.56 5.66 2.81
C TRP A 388 -4.43 4.82 1.54
N GLY A 389 -3.46 3.91 1.51
CA GLY A 389 -3.36 2.89 0.47
C GLY A 389 -3.05 3.40 -0.94
N LEU A 390 -3.42 2.58 -1.92
CA LEU A 390 -3.38 2.85 -3.34
C LEU A 390 -4.74 3.36 -3.83
N ARG A 391 -4.71 4.11 -4.93
CA ARG A 391 -5.90 4.68 -5.56
C ARG A 391 -6.71 3.54 -6.12
N SER A 392 -7.94 3.45 -5.65
CA SER A 392 -8.90 2.45 -6.09
C SER A 392 -10.29 2.88 -5.69
N SER A 393 -11.30 2.28 -6.30
CA SER A 393 -12.70 2.42 -5.88
C SER A 393 -12.93 1.98 -4.42
N ASP A 394 -12.06 1.11 -3.89
CA ASP A 394 -12.16 0.55 -2.55
C ASP A 394 -11.72 1.53 -1.44
N GLN A 395 -10.95 2.55 -1.83
CA GLN A 395 -10.22 3.43 -0.94
C GLN A 395 -11.15 4.25 -0.03
N THR A 396 -12.26 4.77 -0.57
CA THR A 396 -13.23 5.61 0.18
C THR A 396 -13.84 4.88 1.38
N THR A 397 -14.17 3.60 1.20
CA THR A 397 -14.75 2.77 2.27
C THR A 397 -13.72 2.51 3.37
N LEU A 398 -12.48 2.20 2.99
CA LEU A 398 -11.42 1.90 3.96
C LEU A 398 -10.93 3.15 4.69
N TRP A 399 -10.96 4.32 4.04
CA TRP A 399 -10.70 5.60 4.69
C TRP A 399 -11.73 5.93 5.76
N ALA A 400 -13.01 5.80 5.42
CA ALA A 400 -14.07 6.06 6.36
C ALA A 400 -13.99 5.10 7.57
N LEU A 401 -13.68 3.82 7.36
CA LEU A 401 -13.44 2.89 8.46
C LEU A 401 -12.16 3.23 9.25
N GLY A 402 -11.07 3.59 8.60
CA GLY A 402 -9.82 3.97 9.28
C GLY A 402 -9.95 5.23 10.13
N MET A 403 -10.75 6.21 9.69
CA MET A 403 -11.02 7.46 10.41
C MET A 403 -12.10 7.33 11.49
N LEU A 404 -13.19 6.60 11.20
CA LEU A 404 -14.41 6.60 12.02
C LEU A 404 -14.56 5.31 12.84
N GLY A 405 -13.81 4.26 12.51
CA GLY A 405 -13.88 2.93 13.12
C GLY A 405 -13.36 2.83 14.55
N GLN A 406 -13.18 3.96 15.24
CA GLN A 406 -12.75 4.07 16.64
C GLN A 406 -11.52 3.21 16.96
N HIS A 407 -10.54 3.20 16.05
CA HIS A 407 -9.28 2.50 16.25
C HIS A 407 -8.51 3.07 17.45
N HIS A 408 -7.73 2.24 18.13
CA HIS A 408 -6.84 2.66 19.22
C HIS A 408 -5.70 3.56 18.71
N SER A 409 -5.38 3.48 17.42
CA SER A 409 -4.43 4.38 16.77
C SER A 409 -4.71 4.58 15.28
N TRP A 410 -4.12 5.64 14.73
CA TRP A 410 -4.08 5.89 13.27
C TRP A 410 -3.25 4.85 12.50
N LYS A 411 -2.51 3.97 13.20
CA LYS A 411 -1.76 2.87 12.57
C LYS A 411 -2.69 1.68 12.29
N ASN A 412 -3.48 1.78 11.23
CA ASN A 412 -4.38 0.72 10.79
C ASN A 412 -4.50 0.69 9.27
N ASP A 413 -5.00 -0.41 8.71
CA ASP A 413 -5.22 -0.58 7.26
C ASP A 413 -6.68 -0.28 6.82
N GLY A 414 -7.49 0.31 7.71
CA GLY A 414 -8.92 0.53 7.54
C GLY A 414 -9.78 -0.59 8.13
N MET A 415 -9.20 -1.74 8.45
CA MET A 415 -9.89 -2.87 9.08
C MET A 415 -9.13 -3.37 10.31
N VAL A 416 -7.84 -3.56 10.18
CA VAL A 416 -6.95 -4.20 11.13
C VAL A 416 -5.88 -3.21 11.56
N GLU A 417 -5.70 -3.09 12.87
CA GLU A 417 -4.64 -2.25 13.42
C GLU A 417 -3.28 -2.93 13.26
N PHE A 418 -2.23 -2.14 13.06
CA PHE A 418 -0.86 -2.62 12.93
C PHE A 418 -0.49 -3.57 14.07
N GLN A 419 -0.86 -3.22 15.31
CA GLN A 419 -0.59 -4.02 16.51
C GLN A 419 -1.36 -5.34 16.57
N SER A 420 -2.53 -5.42 15.93
CA SER A 420 -3.28 -6.67 15.79
C SER A 420 -2.58 -7.58 14.78
N CYS A 421 -2.07 -7.02 13.68
CA CYS A 421 -1.30 -7.77 12.67
C CYS A 421 0.09 -8.21 13.15
N SER A 422 0.81 -7.35 13.84
CA SER A 422 2.19 -7.59 14.24
C SER A 422 2.33 -8.36 15.56
N VAL A 423 1.25 -8.94 16.09
CA VAL A 423 1.26 -9.46 17.46
C VAL A 423 2.33 -10.53 17.68
N GLY A 424 3.10 -10.36 18.76
CA GLY A 424 4.26 -11.20 19.09
C GLY A 424 5.53 -10.87 18.33
N PHE A 425 5.50 -9.88 17.45
CA PHE A 425 6.66 -9.34 16.77
C PHE A 425 6.81 -7.85 17.13
N PRO A 426 7.95 -7.42 17.70
CA PRO A 426 8.15 -6.01 18.02
C PRO A 426 8.19 -5.16 16.74
N GLU A 427 7.68 -3.93 16.80
CA GLU A 427 7.66 -3.00 15.65
C GLU A 427 9.07 -2.77 15.06
N SER A 428 10.12 -2.89 15.86
CA SER A 428 11.52 -2.78 15.42
C SER A 428 11.98 -3.88 14.46
N LYS A 429 11.27 -5.01 14.35
CA LYS A 429 11.54 -6.03 13.32
C LYS A 429 11.00 -5.63 11.95
N PHE A 430 10.08 -4.66 11.89
CA PHE A 430 9.44 -4.29 10.64
C PHE A 430 10.18 -3.16 9.94
N GLY A 431 10.63 -3.42 8.72
CA GLY A 431 11.16 -2.40 7.84
C GLY A 431 10.08 -1.80 6.94
N ARG A 432 10.43 -0.79 6.16
CA ARG A 432 9.48 0.03 5.37
C ARG A 432 9.59 -0.20 3.87
N THR A 433 10.29 -1.24 3.45
CA THR A 433 10.52 -1.56 2.05
C THR A 433 10.08 -2.98 1.73
N TRP A 434 9.80 -3.26 0.45
CA TRP A 434 9.45 -4.59 -0.02
C TRP A 434 10.57 -5.63 0.16
N LYS A 435 11.79 -5.21 0.53
CA LYS A 435 12.89 -6.13 0.85
C LYS A 435 12.79 -6.70 2.26
N ASP A 436 11.97 -6.09 3.11
CA ASP A 436 11.84 -6.46 4.51
C ASP A 436 10.88 -7.64 4.66
N ARG A 437 11.38 -8.76 5.20
CA ARG A 437 10.55 -9.95 5.50
C ARG A 437 9.35 -9.64 6.40
N PHE A 438 9.54 -8.70 7.32
CA PHE A 438 8.49 -8.10 8.12
C PHE A 438 8.28 -6.69 7.56
N TYR A 439 7.29 -6.54 6.70
CA TYR A 439 7.07 -5.33 5.93
C TYR A 439 5.98 -4.49 6.56
N ARG A 440 6.37 -3.30 7.02
CA ARG A 440 5.45 -2.26 7.47
C ARG A 440 5.06 -1.39 6.29
N THR A 441 3.81 -1.53 5.88
CA THR A 441 3.28 -0.85 4.70
C THR A 441 2.50 0.40 5.07
N LYS A 442 2.11 1.14 4.02
CA LYS A 442 1.06 2.18 4.06
C LYS A 442 -0.10 1.83 3.12
N LEU A 443 -0.35 0.52 2.98
CA LEU A 443 -1.38 -0.05 2.12
C LEU A 443 -2.70 -0.15 2.90
N ASN A 444 -3.83 0.08 2.24
CA ASN A 444 -5.10 -0.24 2.87
C ASN A 444 -5.32 -1.77 2.86
N HIS A 445 -6.36 -2.23 3.56
CA HIS A 445 -6.63 -3.66 3.72
C HIS A 445 -6.84 -4.41 2.40
N TYR A 446 -7.28 -3.73 1.34
CA TYR A 446 -7.60 -4.37 0.06
C TYR A 446 -6.42 -4.31 -0.93
N ASP A 447 -5.55 -3.31 -0.85
CA ASP A 447 -4.32 -3.28 -1.65
C ASP A 447 -3.39 -4.45 -1.32
N MET A 448 -3.40 -4.90 -0.06
CA MET A 448 -2.65 -6.08 0.40
C MET A 448 -3.19 -7.41 -0.18
N GLN A 449 -4.27 -7.37 -0.98
CA GLN A 449 -4.74 -8.49 -1.82
C GLN A 449 -4.08 -8.50 -3.21
N PHE A 450 -3.12 -7.61 -3.46
CA PHE A 450 -2.39 -7.45 -4.72
C PHE A 450 -3.24 -6.91 -5.89
N LYS A 451 -4.47 -6.44 -5.62
CA LYS A 451 -5.43 -6.01 -6.66
C LYS A 451 -4.96 -4.81 -7.47
N HIS A 452 -4.29 -3.87 -6.81
CA HIS A 452 -3.95 -2.56 -7.38
C HIS A 452 -2.46 -2.43 -7.73
N GLY A 453 -1.71 -3.53 -7.71
CA GLY A 453 -0.29 -3.53 -8.03
C GLY A 453 0.58 -2.84 -6.97
N ASP A 454 1.69 -2.26 -7.42
CA ASP A 454 2.65 -1.53 -6.60
C ASP A 454 2.50 -0.02 -6.75
N GLY A 455 2.75 0.69 -5.66
CA GLY A 455 2.85 2.15 -5.61
C GLY A 455 4.12 2.64 -6.29
N TRP A 456 3.97 3.76 -6.98
CA TRP A 456 5.02 4.34 -7.83
C TRP A 456 6.04 5.20 -7.08
N PHE A 457 5.60 5.88 -6.03
CA PHE A 457 6.41 6.87 -5.31
C PHE A 457 6.66 6.51 -3.85
N SER A 458 6.43 5.25 -3.47
CA SER A 458 6.59 4.81 -2.09
C SER A 458 7.02 3.36 -1.97
N LYS A 459 8.21 3.15 -1.41
CA LYS A 459 8.71 1.82 -1.05
C LYS A 459 7.84 1.11 -0.02
N ALA A 460 6.97 1.84 0.69
CA ALA A 460 6.02 1.31 1.68
C ALA A 460 4.69 0.85 1.07
N LYS A 461 4.50 0.97 -0.25
CA LYS A 461 3.28 0.56 -0.95
C LYS A 461 3.54 -0.42 -2.10
N MET A 462 4.47 -1.35 -1.94
CA MET A 462 4.84 -2.31 -3.00
C MET A 462 4.52 -3.77 -2.62
N PRO A 463 3.23 -4.16 -2.54
CA PRO A 463 2.85 -5.50 -2.12
C PRO A 463 3.25 -6.60 -3.12
N VAL A 464 3.22 -6.33 -4.42
CA VAL A 464 3.54 -7.31 -5.47
C VAL A 464 5.05 -7.55 -5.50
N LYS A 465 5.86 -6.49 -5.58
CA LYS A 465 7.32 -6.59 -5.45
C LYS A 465 7.72 -7.29 -4.15
N TRP A 466 7.03 -7.03 -3.04
CA TRP A 466 7.30 -7.74 -1.78
C TRP A 466 7.12 -9.25 -1.95
N LEU A 467 6.00 -9.69 -2.54
CA LEU A 467 5.75 -11.11 -2.78
C LEU A 467 6.82 -11.76 -3.67
N GLU A 468 7.26 -11.06 -4.71
CA GLU A 468 8.31 -11.54 -5.63
C GLU A 468 9.66 -11.69 -4.96
N CYS A 469 10.03 -10.74 -4.09
CA CYS A 469 11.37 -10.64 -3.51
C CYS A 469 11.50 -11.32 -2.14
N LEU A 470 10.39 -11.78 -1.56
CA LEU A 470 10.30 -12.20 -0.16
C LEU A 470 11.12 -13.46 0.14
N LEU A 471 10.94 -14.50 -0.69
CA LEU A 471 11.34 -15.88 -0.41
C LEU A 471 12.46 -16.36 -1.28
#